data_AF-A0A846ENX0-F1
#
_entry.id   AF-A0A846ENX0-F1
#
_cell.length_a   1.000
_cell.length_b   1.000
_cell.length_c   1.000
_cell.angle_alpha   90.00
_cell.angle_beta   90.00
_cell.angle_gamma   90.00
#
_symmetry.space_group_name_H-M   'P 1'
#
loop_
_entity.id
_entity.type
_entity.pdbx_description
1 polymer ?
#
loop_
_entity_poly.entity_id
_entity_poly.type
_entity_poly.pdbx_seq_one_letter_code
_entity_poly.pdbx_strand_id
1 'polypeptide(L)' 'MVILISLFVIGWVAAAVIGSQAYLLGEQSKPIHERNWSSKSFENLSESLTGNRLDYNQRIPAYSMDAYASQRLADGSNV' A
#
# COMPACT_ATOMS: atom_id res chain seq x y z
N MET A 1 -12.58 -30.62 23.36
CA MET A 1 -11.45 -29.69 23.35
C MET A 1 -11.05 -29.27 21.93
N VAL A 2 -10.90 -30.19 20.97
CA VAL A 2 -10.55 -29.87 19.56
C VAL A 2 -11.42 -28.78 18.95
N ILE A 3 -12.75 -28.91 19.03
CA ILE A 3 -13.69 -27.94 18.43
C ILE A 3 -13.49 -26.52 18.97
N LEU A 4 -13.29 -26.37 20.29
CA LEU A 4 -13.09 -25.07 20.91
C LEU A 4 -11.78 -24.43 20.44
N ILE A 5 -10.70 -25.21 20.39
CA ILE A 5 -9.40 -24.72 19.90
C ILE A 5 -9.51 -24.30 18.44
N SER A 6 -10.13 -25.12 17.59
CA SER A 6 -10.36 -24.80 16.19
C SER A 6 -11.15 -23.51 16.01
N LEU A 7 -12.19 -23.28 16.83
CA LEU A 7 -12.97 -22.05 16.79
C LEU A 7 -12.10 -20.80 17.03
N PHE A 8 -11.24 -20.85 18.06
CA PHE A 8 -10.35 -19.72 18.37
C PHE A 8 -9.29 -19.50 17.30
N VAL A 9 -8.70 -20.57 16.76
CA VAL A 9 -7.72 -20.46 15.67
C VAL A 9 -8.35 -19.85 14.43
N ILE A 10 -9.54 -20.33 14.02
CA ILE A 10 -10.26 -19.79 12.86
C ILE A 10 -10.63 -18.33 13.10
N GLY A 11 -11.17 -18.00 14.27
CA GLY A 11 -11.53 -16.63 14.62
C GLY A 11 -10.34 -15.67 14.60
N TRP A 12 -9.19 -16.11 15.12
CA TRP A 12 -7.95 -15.33 15.08
C TRP A 12 -7.43 -15.14 13.66
N VAL A 13 -7.41 -16.18 12.84
CA VAL A 13 -7.02 -16.08 11.42
C VAL A 13 -7.95 -15.13 10.67
N ALA A 14 -9.27 -15.25 10.88
CA ALA A 14 -10.24 -14.36 10.26
C ALA A 14 -9.99 -12.90 10.65
N ALA A 15 -9.74 -12.61 11.93
CA ALA A 15 -9.42 -11.27 12.40
C ALA A 15 -8.13 -10.71 11.77
N ALA A 16 -7.07 -11.53 11.67
CA ALA A 16 -5.82 -11.13 11.03
C ALA A 16 -6.00 -10.81 9.54
N VAL A 17 -6.77 -11.64 8.82
CA VAL A 17 -7.07 -11.45 7.40
C VAL A 17 -7.92 -10.20 7.16
N ILE A 18 -8.97 -9.99 7.95
CA ILE A 18 -9.83 -8.80 7.83
C ILE A 18 -9.05 -7.53 8.19
N GLY A 19 -8.27 -7.55 9.27
CA GLY A 19 -7.45 -6.42 9.69
C GLY A 19 -6.41 -6.03 8.64
N SER A 20 -5.76 -7.02 8.02
CA SER A 20 -4.80 -6.79 6.94
C SER A 20 -5.45 -6.17 5.70
N GLN A 21 -6.63 -6.66 5.30
CA GLN A 21 -7.39 -6.09 4.20
C GLN A 21 -7.81 -4.64 4.49
N ALA A 22 -8.36 -4.38 5.69
CA ALA A 22 -8.79 -3.04 6.09
C ALA A 22 -7.62 -2.04 6.10
N TYR A 23 -6.46 -2.44 6.63
CA TYR A 23 -5.25 -1.63 6.61
C TYR A 23 -4.83 -1.28 5.18
N LEU A 24 -4.75 -2.27 4.30
CA LEU A 24 -4.30 -2.06 2.92
C LEU A 24 -5.29 -1.21 2.11
N LEU A 25 -6.60 -1.42 2.26
CA LEU A 25 -7.62 -0.56 1.64
C LEU A 25 -7.48 0.91 2.09
N GLY A 26 -7.20 1.14 3.37
CA GLY A 26 -6.89 2.48 3.89
C GLY A 26 -5.61 3.07 3.26
N GLU A 27 -4.56 2.26 3.14
CA GLU A 27 -3.30 2.65 2.50
C GLU A 27 -3.43 2.94 1.00
N GLN A 28 -4.37 2.30 0.31
CA GLN A 28 -4.65 2.52 -1.11
C GLN A 28 -5.35 3.87 -1.38
N SER A 29 -6.11 4.38 -0.40
CA SER A 29 -6.88 5.63 -0.52
C SER A 29 -6.20 6.85 0.13
N LYS A 30 -5.22 6.64 1.01
CA LYS A 30 -4.56 7.75 1.69
C LYS A 30 -3.75 8.64 0.71
N PRO A 31 -3.66 9.96 0.97
CA PRO A 31 -2.69 10.81 0.30
C PRO A 31 -1.26 10.32 0.57
N ILE A 32 -0.41 10.28 -0.46
CA ILE A 32 0.96 9.77 -0.34
C ILE A 32 1.98 10.71 -0.99
N HIS A 33 3.24 10.53 -0.61
CA HIS A 33 4.36 11.26 -1.22
C HIS A 33 4.63 10.74 -2.64
N GLU A 34 5.08 11.63 -3.54
CA GLU A 34 5.41 11.29 -4.93
C GLU A 34 6.42 10.14 -5.05
N ARG A 35 7.47 10.09 -4.21
CA ARG A 35 8.41 8.94 -4.16
C ARG A 35 7.79 7.57 -3.95
N ASN A 36 6.63 7.49 -3.29
CA ASN A 36 5.94 6.23 -3.02
C ASN A 36 4.73 6.01 -3.95
N TRP A 37 4.47 6.98 -4.85
CA TRP A 37 3.31 7.00 -5.72
C TRP A 37 3.26 5.80 -6.67
N SER A 38 4.37 5.51 -7.33
CA SER A 38 4.48 4.47 -8.35
C SER A 38 5.05 3.16 -7.83
N SER A 39 4.84 2.84 -6.54
CA SER A 39 5.37 1.62 -5.93
C SER A 39 4.62 0.36 -6.41
N LYS A 40 5.20 -0.32 -7.41
CA LYS A 40 4.68 -1.59 -7.95
C LYS A 40 4.61 -2.71 -6.92
N SER A 41 5.55 -2.76 -5.97
CA SER A 41 5.55 -3.78 -4.92
C SER A 41 4.37 -3.60 -3.98
N PHE A 42 4.05 -2.35 -3.63
CA PHE A 42 2.86 -2.03 -2.83
C PHE A 42 1.59 -2.35 -3.60
N GLU A 43 1.50 -1.96 -4.87
CA GLU A 43 0.35 -2.25 -5.74
C GLU A 43 0.08 -3.76 -5.79
N ASN A 44 1.06 -4.57 -6.18
CA ASN A 44 0.93 -6.02 -6.27
C ASN A 44 0.53 -6.67 -4.94
N LEU A 45 1.18 -6.27 -3.83
CA LEU A 45 0.86 -6.80 -2.51
C LEU A 45 -0.57 -6.43 -2.12
N SER A 46 -0.93 -5.16 -2.26
CA SER A 46 -2.25 -4.66 -1.88
C SER A 46 -3.37 -5.32 -2.70
N GLU A 47 -3.23 -5.41 -4.03
CA GLU A 47 -4.19 -6.09 -4.91
C GLU A 47 -4.30 -7.58 -4.55
N SER A 48 -3.19 -8.26 -4.25
CA SER A 48 -3.22 -9.69 -3.91
C SER A 48 -3.96 -10.01 -2.60
N LEU A 49 -3.98 -9.08 -1.64
CA LEU A 49 -4.70 -9.26 -0.38
C LEU A 49 -6.12 -8.68 -0.40
N THR A 50 -6.34 -7.54 -1.06
CA THR A 50 -7.63 -6.82 -1.03
C THR A 50 -8.51 -7.13 -2.22
N GLY A 51 -7.97 -7.71 -3.30
CA GLY A 51 -8.65 -7.88 -4.58
C GLY A 51 -8.96 -6.57 -5.30
N ASN A 52 -8.50 -5.42 -4.78
CA ASN A 52 -8.77 -4.10 -5.33
C ASN A 52 -7.48 -3.51 -5.92
N ARG A 53 -7.56 -3.15 -7.20
CA ARG A 53 -6.50 -2.39 -7.87
C ARG A 53 -6.40 -0.99 -7.29
N LEU A 54 -5.19 -0.45 -7.35
CA LEU A 54 -4.94 0.93 -6.94
C LEU A 54 -5.67 1.90 -7.87
N ASP A 55 -6.54 2.75 -7.31
CA ASP A 55 -7.17 3.85 -8.06
C ASP A 55 -6.37 5.14 -7.88
N TYR A 56 -5.61 5.51 -8.91
CA TYR A 56 -4.80 6.72 -8.95
C TYR A 56 -5.62 8.02 -9.04
N ASN A 57 -6.95 7.95 -9.21
CA ASN A 57 -7.82 9.11 -9.11
C ASN A 57 -8.26 9.38 -7.66
N GLN A 58 -8.23 8.35 -6.80
CA GLN A 58 -8.61 8.46 -5.39
C GLN A 58 -7.39 8.64 -4.48
N ARG A 59 -6.30 7.95 -4.79
CA ARG A 59 -4.99 8.30 -4.24
C ARG A 59 -4.64 9.65 -4.86
N ILE A 60 -4.19 10.64 -4.09
CA ILE A 60 -3.75 11.96 -4.59
C ILE A 60 -2.39 12.27 -3.95
N PRO A 61 -1.41 12.83 -4.68
CA PRO A 61 -0.15 13.21 -4.06
C PRO A 61 -0.38 14.27 -2.98
N ALA A 62 0.13 14.04 -1.78
CA ALA A 62 -0.04 14.96 -0.65
C ALA A 62 0.73 16.27 -0.83
N TYR A 63 1.84 16.23 -1.56
CA TYR A 63 2.73 17.36 -1.83
C TYR A 63 3.26 17.23 -3.26
N SER A 64 3.20 18.32 -4.03
CA SER A 64 3.63 18.38 -5.44
C SER A 64 5.12 18.74 -5.65
N MET A 65 5.88 18.83 -4.55
CA MET A 65 7.32 19.11 -4.59
C MET A 65 8.06 18.03 -3.79
N ASP A 66 8.49 16.99 -4.49
CA ASP A 66 9.47 16.06 -3.94
C ASP A 66 10.88 16.64 -4.07
N ALA A 67 11.46 17.08 -2.94
CA ALA A 67 12.83 17.58 -2.89
C ALA A 67 13.87 16.57 -3.38
N TYR A 68 13.55 15.27 -3.38
CA TYR A 68 14.41 14.20 -3.88
C TYR A 68 14.25 13.92 -5.39
N ALA A 69 13.19 14.43 -6.05
CA ALA A 69 13.08 14.37 -7.50
C ALA A 69 14.16 15.23 -8.19
N SER A 70 14.57 16.32 -7.52
CA SER A 70 15.56 17.30 -8.02
C SER A 70 16.99 16.75 -8.14
N GLN A 71 17.33 15.67 -7.44
CA GLN A 71 18.72 15.18 -7.37
C GLN A 71 19.16 14.36 -8.60
N ARG A 72 18.23 13.94 -9.47
CA ARG A 72 18.58 13.24 -10.72
C ARG A 72 18.82 14.14 -11.94
N LEU A 73 18.52 15.44 -11.84
CA LEU A 73 18.71 16.38 -12.96
C LEU A 73 20.06 17.11 -12.92
N ALA A 74 20.79 17.04 -11.80
CA ALA A 74 22.08 17.73 -11.62
C ALA A 74 23.31 16.93 -12.06
N ASP A 75 23.15 15.67 -12.48
CA ASP A 75 24.26 14.79 -12.93
C ASP A 75 24.29 14.61 -14.48
N GLY A 76 23.69 15.56 -15.21
CA GLY A 76 23.50 15.51 -16.66
C GLY A 76 24.27 16.57 -17.45
N SER A 77 25.30 17.22 -16.90
CA SER A 77 26.16 18.14 -17.65
C SER A 77 27.50 17.47 -17.99
N ASN A 78 27.49 16.63 -19.02
CA ASN A 78 28.67 16.29 -19.81
C ASN A 78 28.25 16.19 -21.29
N VAL A 79 28.05 17.36 -21.90
CA VAL A 79 28.27 17.60 -23.35
C VAL A 79 29.39 18.60 -23.44
#